data_AF-A0A661EV55-F1
#
_entry.id   AF-A0A661EV55-F1
#
_cell.length_a   1.000
_cell.length_b   1.000
_cell.length_c   1.000
_cell.angle_alpha   90.00
_cell.angle_beta   90.00
_cell.angle_gamma   90.00
#
_symmetry.space_group_name_H-M   'P 1'
#
loop_
_entity.id
_entity.type
_entity.pdbx_description
1 polymer ?
#
loop_
_entity_poly.entity_id
_entity_poly.type
_entity_poly.pdbx_seq_one_letter_code
_entity_poly.pdbx_strand_id
1 'polypeptide(L)'
;MTKEFDQILSESNFSDKDQTLIQEAWESKLSEAKEVMASELREEFATRFEHDKSVLVESMDSFLTNKVVEEMKEFAADKEKLIAERVQYRNNVKKHTQMLNKFVMETVAKEVKELHGDKVNMKENVTKLENFVLQQLSEEIKDFHSDKKALVEQRVKLVREGKAQLQEAKKAFIKRAAKVTEATINKGLRSELKQLKEDISTARENEFGRKLFETFRTEFLSSHLNEGTEVAKVTKQLAKQKAVNESLQAKVSKGQKLVESSQVKLRASADLATRKEIMAELLTPLARDQRGIMSDLLESTNTKKLKMTFDKYLPTVLNETVTTKRATQKAPLVESRRVEKTGNKVNTGVAQQSEVVELAKMKKLAGL
;
A
#
# COMPACT_ATOMS: atom_id res chain seq x y z
N MET A 1 62.94 -136.54 -101.60
CA MET A 1 64.32 -136.55 -102.14
C MET A 1 64.95 -137.93 -102.02
N THR A 2 65.10 -138.53 -100.83
CA THR A 2 65.68 -139.90 -100.68
C THR A 2 64.84 -141.01 -101.34
N LYS A 3 63.50 -140.94 -101.26
CA LYS A 3 62.59 -141.95 -101.87
C LYS A 3 62.61 -142.02 -103.41
N GLU A 4 62.92 -140.92 -104.09
CA GLU A 4 63.01 -140.91 -105.57
C GLU A 4 64.33 -141.53 -106.03
N PHE A 5 65.38 -141.42 -105.22
CA PHE A 5 66.70 -141.98 -105.53
C PHE A 5 66.71 -143.51 -105.40
N ASP A 6 66.09 -144.07 -104.35
CA ASP A 6 65.92 -145.53 -104.20
C ASP A 6 65.14 -146.16 -105.36
N GLN A 7 64.12 -145.45 -105.89
CA GLN A 7 63.26 -145.96 -106.95
C GLN A 7 64.01 -146.05 -108.31
N ILE A 8 64.88 -145.05 -108.61
CA ILE A 8 65.71 -145.02 -109.81
C ILE A 8 66.77 -146.12 -109.83
N LEU A 9 67.31 -146.50 -108.67
CA LEU A 9 68.29 -147.58 -108.55
C LEU A 9 67.69 -148.95 -108.87
N SER A 10 66.43 -149.19 -108.49
CA SER A 10 65.76 -150.49 -108.69
C SER A 10 65.32 -150.79 -110.14
N GLU A 11 65.12 -149.76 -110.97
CA GLU A 11 64.61 -149.88 -112.34
C GLU A 11 65.73 -150.01 -113.40
N SER A 12 66.99 -149.87 -112.96
CA SER A 12 68.18 -150.05 -113.79
C SER A 12 68.95 -151.31 -113.36
N ASN A 13 69.37 -152.11 -114.33
CA ASN A 13 69.94 -153.46 -114.19
C ASN A 13 71.34 -153.49 -113.50
N PHE A 14 71.45 -152.97 -112.29
CA PHE A 14 72.67 -152.98 -111.47
C PHE A 14 72.62 -154.08 -110.40
N SER A 15 73.79 -154.61 -110.04
CA SER A 15 73.95 -155.59 -108.98
C SER A 15 73.69 -154.95 -107.60
N ASP A 16 73.09 -155.66 -106.64
CA ASP A 16 72.79 -155.17 -105.28
C ASP A 16 73.98 -154.47 -104.59
N LYS A 17 75.22 -154.85 -104.95
CA LYS A 17 76.45 -154.25 -104.43
C LYS A 17 76.69 -152.82 -104.92
N ASP A 18 76.28 -152.50 -106.14
CA ASP A 18 76.48 -151.18 -106.72
C ASP A 18 75.48 -150.17 -106.13
N GLN A 19 74.28 -150.62 -105.77
CA GLN A 19 73.27 -149.75 -105.16
C GLN A 19 73.66 -149.29 -103.75
N THR A 20 74.16 -150.19 -102.91
CA THR A 20 74.60 -149.85 -101.55
C THR A 20 75.79 -148.89 -101.55
N LEU A 21 76.72 -149.05 -102.50
CA LEU A 21 77.87 -148.15 -102.65
C LEU A 21 77.44 -146.73 -103.05
N ILE A 22 76.45 -146.61 -103.94
CA ILE A 22 75.95 -145.29 -104.37
C ILE A 22 75.18 -144.61 -103.22
N GLN A 23 74.38 -145.36 -102.44
CA GLN A 23 73.63 -144.81 -101.32
C GLN A 23 74.55 -144.35 -100.18
N GLU A 24 75.58 -145.14 -99.86
CA GLU A 24 76.58 -144.79 -98.85
C GLU A 24 77.43 -143.59 -99.28
N ALA A 25 77.81 -143.52 -100.57
CA ALA A 25 78.46 -142.34 -101.14
C ALA A 25 77.57 -141.09 -101.12
N TRP A 26 76.25 -141.25 -101.33
CA TRP A 26 75.30 -140.15 -101.30
C TRP A 26 75.03 -139.63 -99.89
N GLU A 27 74.86 -140.52 -98.91
CA GLU A 27 74.71 -140.12 -97.51
C GLU A 27 75.98 -139.45 -96.97
N SER A 28 77.17 -139.94 -97.32
CA SER A 28 78.44 -139.27 -97.01
C SER A 28 78.52 -137.88 -97.63
N LYS A 29 78.14 -137.73 -98.90
CA LYS A 29 78.11 -136.41 -99.57
C LYS A 29 77.08 -135.47 -98.95
N LEU A 30 75.94 -136.00 -98.49
CA LEU A 30 74.91 -135.22 -97.82
C LEU A 30 75.34 -134.79 -96.41
N SER A 31 76.04 -135.64 -95.66
CA SER A 31 76.57 -135.25 -94.34
C SER A 31 77.70 -134.24 -94.47
N GLU A 32 78.62 -134.43 -95.42
CA GLU A 32 79.67 -133.46 -95.77
C GLU A 32 79.06 -132.10 -96.13
N ALA A 33 78.04 -132.08 -96.99
CA ALA A 33 77.37 -130.82 -97.37
C ALA A 33 76.68 -130.14 -96.18
N LYS A 34 76.07 -130.90 -95.26
CA LYS A 34 75.47 -130.35 -94.04
C LYS A 34 76.51 -129.82 -93.05
N GLU A 35 77.64 -130.52 -92.91
CA GLU A 35 78.73 -130.10 -92.01
C GLU A 35 79.42 -128.84 -92.55
N VAL A 36 79.65 -128.75 -93.86
CA VAL A 36 80.14 -127.54 -94.53
C VAL A 36 79.16 -126.39 -94.34
N MET A 37 77.86 -126.56 -94.64
CA MET A 37 76.89 -125.49 -94.42
C MET A 37 76.75 -125.09 -92.95
N ALA A 38 76.84 -126.03 -92.00
CA ALA A 38 76.81 -125.71 -90.58
C ALA A 38 78.07 -124.95 -90.13
N SER A 39 79.23 -125.28 -90.69
CA SER A 39 80.49 -124.55 -90.47
C SER A 39 80.42 -123.14 -91.06
N GLU A 40 79.98 -123.01 -92.31
CA GLU A 40 79.77 -121.73 -93.00
C GLU A 40 78.77 -120.86 -92.23
N LEU A 41 77.62 -121.40 -91.81
CA LEU A 41 76.65 -120.68 -90.98
C LEU A 41 77.26 -120.26 -89.64
N ARG A 42 78.07 -121.11 -89.00
CA ARG A 42 78.70 -120.75 -87.71
C ARG A 42 79.73 -119.63 -87.87
N GLU A 43 80.48 -119.66 -88.96
CA GLU A 43 81.43 -118.60 -89.32
C GLU A 43 80.71 -117.31 -89.71
N GLU A 44 79.63 -117.38 -90.49
CA GLU A 44 78.78 -116.24 -90.82
C GLU A 44 78.10 -115.64 -89.57
N PHE A 45 77.60 -116.46 -88.63
CA PHE A 45 77.01 -115.97 -87.40
C PHE A 45 78.07 -115.36 -86.46
N ALA A 46 79.26 -115.96 -86.37
CA ALA A 46 80.36 -115.41 -85.57
C ALA A 46 80.82 -114.07 -86.14
N THR A 47 81.04 -113.98 -87.45
CA THR A 47 81.46 -112.74 -88.12
C THR A 47 80.39 -111.64 -88.04
N ARG A 48 79.10 -111.97 -88.24
CA ARG A 48 78.01 -111.01 -88.04
C ARG A 48 77.89 -110.55 -86.61
N PHE A 49 78.01 -111.46 -85.63
CA PHE A 49 77.96 -111.09 -84.22
C PHE A 49 79.13 -110.19 -83.82
N GLU A 50 80.34 -110.47 -84.30
CA GLU A 50 81.50 -109.60 -84.09
C GLU A 50 81.32 -108.23 -84.74
N HIS A 51 80.77 -108.20 -85.96
CA HIS A 51 80.43 -106.95 -86.65
C HIS A 51 79.40 -106.13 -85.86
N ASP A 52 78.27 -106.73 -85.49
CA ASP A 52 77.18 -106.05 -84.77
C ASP A 52 77.66 -105.58 -83.38
N LYS A 53 78.48 -106.37 -82.69
CA LYS A 53 79.10 -105.96 -81.43
C LYS A 53 80.02 -104.76 -81.62
N SER A 54 80.83 -104.76 -82.69
CA SER A 54 81.71 -103.63 -83.01
C SER A 54 80.90 -102.38 -83.31
N VAL A 55 79.86 -102.48 -84.15
CA VAL A 55 78.97 -101.36 -84.49
C VAL A 55 78.22 -100.85 -83.26
N LEU A 56 77.77 -101.73 -82.37
CA LEU A 56 77.10 -101.32 -81.13
C LEU A 56 78.06 -100.57 -80.21
N VAL A 57 79.29 -101.04 -80.03
CA VAL A 57 80.30 -100.36 -79.21
C VAL A 57 80.66 -99.00 -79.80
N GLU A 58 80.86 -98.91 -81.11
CA GLU A 58 81.19 -97.67 -81.80
C GLU A 58 80.02 -96.66 -81.78
N SER A 59 78.79 -97.13 -81.98
CA SER A 59 77.60 -96.28 -81.89
C SER A 59 77.34 -95.81 -80.46
N MET A 60 77.60 -96.64 -79.44
CA MET A 60 77.47 -96.26 -78.04
C MET A 60 78.57 -95.28 -77.63
N ASP A 61 79.81 -95.49 -78.05
CA ASP A 61 80.93 -94.59 -77.78
C ASP A 61 80.74 -93.23 -78.48
N SER A 62 80.33 -93.24 -79.75
CA SER A 62 80.03 -92.01 -80.49
C SER A 62 78.80 -91.28 -79.92
N PHE A 63 77.74 -91.99 -79.52
CA PHE A 63 76.57 -91.38 -78.89
C PHE A 63 76.92 -90.74 -77.55
N LEU A 64 77.62 -91.47 -76.67
CA LEU A 64 78.05 -90.96 -75.37
C LEU A 64 79.01 -89.79 -75.54
N THR A 65 80.02 -89.91 -76.41
CA THR A 65 80.99 -88.84 -76.65
C THR A 65 80.31 -87.60 -77.23
N ASN A 66 79.46 -87.75 -78.24
CA ASN A 66 78.77 -86.61 -78.85
C ASN A 66 77.81 -85.94 -77.88
N LYS A 67 77.01 -86.70 -77.12
CA LYS A 67 76.08 -86.12 -76.14
C LYS A 67 76.79 -85.49 -74.97
N VAL A 68 77.82 -86.13 -74.41
CA VAL A 68 78.61 -85.54 -73.33
C VAL A 68 79.32 -84.27 -73.82
N VAL A 69 79.86 -84.26 -75.04
CA VAL A 69 80.51 -83.06 -75.61
C VAL A 69 79.50 -81.94 -75.87
N GLU A 70 78.29 -82.26 -76.35
CA GLU A 70 77.20 -81.30 -76.54
C GLU A 70 76.75 -80.69 -75.21
N GLU A 71 76.43 -81.52 -74.22
CA GLU A 71 76.03 -81.09 -72.87
C GLU A 71 77.15 -80.29 -72.17
N MET A 72 78.42 -80.68 -72.32
CA MET A 72 79.53 -79.91 -71.77
C MET A 72 79.69 -78.54 -72.43
N LYS A 73 79.40 -78.41 -73.74
CA LYS A 73 79.39 -77.13 -74.44
C LYS A 73 78.23 -76.25 -73.98
N GLU A 74 77.03 -76.82 -73.85
CA GLU A 74 75.86 -76.10 -73.33
C GLU A 74 76.09 -75.65 -71.89
N PHE A 75 76.62 -76.52 -71.03
CA PHE A 75 76.95 -76.18 -69.64
C PHE A 75 78.04 -75.10 -69.54
N ALA A 76 79.04 -75.13 -70.41
CA ALA A 76 80.05 -74.08 -70.48
C ALA A 76 79.43 -72.73 -70.89
N ALA A 77 78.58 -72.73 -71.93
CA ALA A 77 77.88 -71.54 -72.39
C ALA A 77 76.93 -70.97 -71.32
N ASP A 78 76.20 -71.82 -70.61
CA ASP A 78 75.29 -71.41 -69.55
C ASP A 78 76.04 -70.89 -68.32
N LYS A 79 77.19 -71.50 -67.97
CA LYS A 79 78.06 -70.98 -66.93
C LYS A 79 78.60 -69.59 -67.29
N GLU A 80 79.00 -69.36 -68.54
CA GLU A 80 79.43 -68.04 -69.01
C GLU A 80 78.30 -67.01 -68.94
N LYS A 81 77.09 -67.35 -69.38
CA LYS A 81 75.91 -66.48 -69.25
C LYS A 81 75.60 -66.16 -67.78
N LEU A 82 75.60 -67.16 -66.90
CA LEU A 82 75.36 -66.95 -65.47
C LEU A 82 76.41 -66.04 -64.82
N ILE A 83 77.69 -66.16 -65.22
CA ILE A 83 78.75 -65.25 -64.77
C ILE A 83 78.48 -63.85 -65.30
N ALA A 84 78.15 -63.69 -66.58
CA ALA A 84 77.84 -62.40 -67.18
C ALA A 84 76.64 -61.72 -66.50
N GLU A 85 75.55 -62.46 -66.26
CA GLU A 85 74.37 -61.97 -65.55
C GLU A 85 74.69 -61.57 -64.11
N ARG A 86 75.47 -62.36 -63.37
CA ARG A 86 75.90 -62.00 -62.01
C ARG A 86 76.76 -60.75 -61.99
N VAL A 87 77.67 -60.60 -62.95
CA VAL A 87 78.51 -59.40 -63.08
C VAL A 87 77.65 -58.19 -63.42
N GLN A 88 76.72 -58.31 -64.38
CA GLN A 88 75.78 -57.23 -64.73
C GLN A 88 74.90 -56.85 -63.55
N TYR A 89 74.32 -57.83 -62.85
CA TYR A 89 73.51 -57.61 -61.65
C TYR A 89 74.31 -56.88 -60.57
N ARG A 90 75.53 -57.35 -60.25
CA ARG A 90 76.40 -56.69 -59.27
C ARG A 90 76.73 -55.25 -59.67
N ASN A 91 77.00 -55.01 -60.95
CA ASN A 91 77.29 -53.67 -61.47
C ASN A 91 76.05 -52.76 -61.39
N ASN A 92 74.87 -53.26 -61.73
CA ASN A 92 73.62 -52.50 -61.64
C ASN A 92 73.26 -52.18 -60.20
N VAL A 93 73.37 -53.16 -59.28
CA VAL A 93 73.18 -52.94 -57.85
C VAL A 93 74.15 -51.88 -57.34
N LYS A 94 75.45 -51.96 -57.68
CA LYS A 94 76.44 -50.95 -57.28
C LYS A 94 76.07 -49.55 -57.79
N LYS A 95 75.65 -49.42 -59.06
CA LYS A 95 75.18 -48.14 -59.63
C LYS A 95 73.94 -47.62 -58.91
N HIS A 96 72.96 -48.47 -58.64
CA HIS A 96 71.74 -48.09 -57.92
C HIS A 96 72.01 -47.69 -56.48
N THR A 97 72.88 -48.40 -55.76
CA THR A 97 73.28 -48.02 -54.39
C THR A 97 74.00 -46.67 -54.39
N GLN A 98 74.88 -46.41 -55.36
CA GLN A 98 75.53 -45.10 -55.49
C GLN A 98 74.52 -43.98 -55.79
N MET A 99 73.56 -44.22 -56.68
CA MET A 99 72.51 -43.25 -57.00
C MET A 99 71.58 -42.99 -55.81
N LEU A 100 71.20 -44.04 -55.07
CA LEU A 100 70.37 -43.92 -53.86
C LEU A 100 71.13 -43.15 -52.77
N ASN A 101 72.39 -43.48 -52.52
CA ASN A 101 73.20 -42.74 -51.56
C ASN A 101 73.34 -41.26 -51.94
N LYS A 102 73.54 -40.96 -53.23
CA LYS A 102 73.59 -39.58 -53.72
C LYS A 102 72.24 -38.88 -53.53
N PHE A 103 71.13 -39.52 -53.89
CA PHE A 103 69.79 -38.98 -53.71
C PHE A 103 69.50 -38.70 -52.24
N VAL A 104 69.70 -39.68 -51.35
CA VAL A 104 69.50 -39.53 -49.90
C VAL A 104 70.38 -38.42 -49.34
N MET A 105 71.66 -38.37 -49.73
CA MET A 105 72.56 -37.31 -49.24
C MET A 105 72.13 -35.93 -49.73
N GLU A 106 71.71 -35.79 -50.99
CA GLU A 106 71.23 -34.53 -51.55
C GLU A 106 69.89 -34.09 -50.95
N THR A 107 68.94 -35.02 -50.74
CA THR A 107 67.66 -34.70 -50.11
C THR A 107 67.85 -34.33 -48.65
N VAL A 108 68.62 -35.12 -47.88
CA VAL A 108 68.92 -34.81 -46.48
C VAL A 108 69.68 -33.49 -46.36
N ALA A 109 70.65 -33.21 -47.24
CA ALA A 109 71.35 -31.92 -47.23
C ALA A 109 70.41 -30.74 -47.55
N LYS A 110 69.47 -30.90 -48.47
CA LYS A 110 68.43 -29.89 -48.76
C LYS A 110 67.50 -29.70 -47.58
N GLU A 111 66.93 -30.77 -47.04
CA GLU A 111 66.03 -30.73 -45.88
C GLU A 111 66.71 -30.11 -44.65
N VAL A 112 67.97 -30.45 -44.37
CA VAL A 112 68.73 -29.85 -43.25
C VAL A 112 68.95 -28.36 -43.48
N LYS A 113 69.23 -27.93 -44.71
CA LYS A 113 69.41 -26.51 -45.04
C LYS A 113 68.10 -25.73 -44.93
N GLU A 114 67.00 -26.31 -45.41
CA GLU A 114 65.65 -25.75 -45.27
C GLU A 114 65.24 -25.66 -43.80
N LEU A 115 65.43 -26.73 -43.02
CA LEU A 115 65.13 -26.76 -41.59
C LEU A 115 65.99 -25.78 -40.79
N HIS A 116 67.24 -25.54 -41.20
CA HIS A 116 68.06 -24.48 -40.62
C HIS A 116 67.51 -23.08 -40.95
N GLY A 117 67.13 -22.84 -42.22
CA GLY A 117 66.47 -21.60 -42.64
C GLY A 117 65.19 -21.33 -41.86
N ASP A 118 64.35 -22.35 -41.70
CA ASP A 118 63.11 -22.27 -40.94
C ASP A 118 63.35 -21.96 -39.46
N LYS A 119 64.39 -22.56 -38.84
CA LYS A 119 64.79 -22.22 -37.46
C LYS A 119 65.23 -20.77 -37.33
N VAL A 120 65.97 -20.24 -38.30
CA VAL A 120 66.41 -18.84 -38.29
C VAL A 120 65.19 -17.91 -38.44
N ASN A 121 64.31 -18.19 -39.40
CA ASN A 121 63.06 -17.43 -39.60
C ASN A 121 62.16 -17.47 -38.36
N MET A 122 62.03 -18.63 -37.73
CA MET A 122 61.26 -18.78 -36.49
C MET A 122 61.87 -17.95 -35.37
N LYS A 123 63.20 -17.98 -35.22
CA LYS A 123 63.89 -17.16 -34.22
C LYS A 123 63.67 -15.66 -34.47
N GLU A 124 63.77 -15.20 -35.71
CA GLU A 124 63.49 -13.80 -36.05
C GLU A 124 62.04 -13.40 -35.73
N ASN A 125 61.07 -14.26 -36.06
CA ASN A 125 59.66 -14.01 -35.76
C ASN A 125 59.39 -13.98 -34.26
N VAL A 126 60.00 -14.89 -33.49
CA VAL A 126 59.92 -14.89 -32.02
C VAL A 126 60.52 -13.60 -31.46
N THR A 127 61.70 -13.17 -31.90
CA THR A 127 62.30 -11.90 -31.46
C THR A 127 61.42 -10.70 -31.80
N LYS A 128 60.77 -10.68 -32.98
CA LYS A 128 59.83 -9.62 -33.34
C LYS A 128 58.60 -9.60 -32.43
N LEU A 129 58.04 -10.77 -32.12
CA LEU A 129 56.92 -10.90 -31.19
C LEU A 129 57.32 -10.47 -29.77
N GLU A 130 58.50 -10.89 -29.29
CA GLU A 130 59.04 -10.47 -28.00
C GLU A 130 59.20 -8.95 -27.93
N ASN A 131 59.79 -8.33 -28.96
CA ASN A 131 59.94 -6.88 -29.02
C ASN A 131 58.59 -6.15 -29.06
N PHE A 132 57.63 -6.64 -29.85
CA PHE A 132 56.29 -6.08 -29.91
C PHE A 132 55.60 -6.16 -28.56
N VAL A 133 55.64 -7.31 -27.90
CA VAL A 133 55.05 -7.50 -26.56
C VAL A 133 55.75 -6.62 -25.52
N LEU A 134 57.08 -6.53 -25.55
CA LEU A 134 57.83 -5.67 -24.62
C LEU A 134 57.53 -4.19 -24.83
N GLN A 135 57.43 -3.73 -26.09
CA GLN A 135 57.04 -2.36 -26.41
C GLN A 135 55.62 -2.07 -25.94
N GLN A 136 54.66 -2.93 -26.30
CA GLN A 136 53.26 -2.77 -25.91
C GLN A 136 53.11 -2.80 -24.40
N LEU A 137 53.76 -3.73 -23.69
CA LEU A 137 53.70 -3.82 -22.24
C LEU A 137 54.37 -2.63 -21.56
N SER A 138 55.47 -2.10 -22.11
CA SER A 138 56.14 -0.91 -21.60
C SER A 138 55.28 0.35 -21.76
N GLU A 139 54.62 0.51 -22.93
CA GLU A 139 53.65 1.59 -23.16
C GLU A 139 52.44 1.44 -22.23
N GLU A 140 51.86 0.25 -22.14
CA GLU A 140 50.71 -0.02 -21.27
C GLU A 140 51.04 0.25 -19.79
N ILE A 141 52.25 -0.14 -19.32
CA ILE A 141 52.69 0.15 -17.95
C ILE A 141 52.82 1.65 -17.72
N LYS A 142 53.37 2.39 -18.69
CA LYS A 142 53.53 3.85 -18.60
C LYS A 142 52.17 4.53 -18.53
N ASP A 143 51.24 4.12 -19.40
CA ASP A 143 49.88 4.66 -19.46
C ASP A 143 49.09 4.30 -18.20
N PHE A 144 49.25 3.07 -17.70
CA PHE A 144 48.67 2.63 -16.42
C PHE A 144 49.17 3.47 -15.24
N HIS A 145 50.44 3.87 -15.23
CA HIS A 145 50.98 4.75 -14.20
C HIS A 145 50.40 6.17 -14.30
N SER A 146 50.24 6.73 -15.50
CA SER A 146 49.59 8.04 -15.67
C SER A 146 48.12 7.99 -15.27
N ASP A 147 47.40 6.94 -15.66
CA ASP A 147 45.99 6.77 -15.34
C ASP A 147 45.77 6.60 -13.84
N LYS A 148 46.62 5.81 -13.19
CA LYS A 148 46.60 5.66 -11.72
C LYS A 148 46.82 7.00 -11.02
N LYS A 149 47.76 7.82 -11.51
CA LYS A 149 48.02 9.15 -10.96
C LYS A 149 46.81 10.07 -11.15
N ALA A 150 46.24 10.11 -12.35
CA ALA A 150 45.05 10.89 -12.67
C ALA A 150 43.84 10.48 -11.81
N LEU A 151 43.64 9.18 -11.58
CA LEU A 151 42.56 8.66 -10.73
C LEU A 151 42.74 9.06 -9.27
N VAL A 152 43.97 9.04 -8.75
CA VAL A 152 44.27 9.53 -7.40
C VAL A 152 44.02 11.04 -7.29
N GLU A 153 44.45 11.83 -8.27
CA GLU A 153 44.20 13.27 -8.32
C GLU A 153 42.72 13.60 -8.37
N GLN A 154 41.94 12.92 -9.22
CA GLN A 154 40.49 13.05 -9.28
C GLN A 154 39.83 12.64 -7.96
N ARG A 155 40.27 11.56 -7.32
CA ARG A 155 39.76 11.15 -6.01
C ARG A 155 40.04 12.19 -4.93
N VAL A 156 41.25 12.75 -4.90
CA VAL A 156 41.60 13.82 -3.95
C VAL A 156 40.77 15.07 -4.22
N LYS A 157 40.57 15.44 -5.48
CA LYS A 157 39.71 16.55 -5.89
C LYS A 157 38.26 16.34 -5.44
N LEU A 158 37.67 15.18 -5.71
CA LEU A 158 36.31 14.82 -5.28
C LEU A 158 36.18 14.82 -3.75
N VAL A 159 37.16 14.30 -3.01
CA VAL A 159 37.12 14.34 -1.55
C VAL A 159 37.22 15.78 -1.03
N ARG A 160 38.03 16.63 -1.66
CA ARG A 160 38.16 18.04 -1.29
C ARG A 160 36.87 18.82 -1.57
N GLU A 161 36.30 18.65 -2.77
CA GLU A 161 35.03 19.27 -3.17
C GLU A 161 33.87 18.76 -2.32
N GLY A 162 33.78 17.45 -2.09
CA GLY A 162 32.77 16.84 -1.22
C GLY A 162 32.89 17.30 0.23
N LYS A 163 34.12 17.46 0.77
CA LYS A 163 34.32 18.04 2.10
C LYS A 163 33.88 19.51 2.15
N ALA A 164 34.17 20.32 1.13
CA ALA A 164 33.73 21.71 1.07
C ALA A 164 32.21 21.83 1.03
N GLN A 165 31.55 21.06 0.16
CA GLN A 165 30.09 20.99 0.07
C GLN A 165 29.45 20.49 1.36
N LEU A 166 30.03 19.48 2.03
CA LEU A 166 29.55 19.02 3.34
C LEU A 166 29.66 20.11 4.41
N GLN A 167 30.74 20.89 4.42
CA GLN A 167 30.88 22.00 5.37
C GLN A 167 29.88 23.13 5.09
N GLU A 168 29.63 23.44 3.82
CA GLU A 168 28.60 24.40 3.42
C GLU A 168 27.19 23.92 3.79
N ALA A 169 26.88 22.66 3.51
CA ALA A 169 25.62 22.03 3.90
C ALA A 169 25.44 22.01 5.42
N LYS A 170 26.49 21.72 6.20
CA LYS A 170 26.47 21.81 7.67
C LYS A 170 26.18 23.23 8.14
N LYS A 171 26.84 24.24 7.58
CA LYS A 171 26.57 25.66 7.92
C LYS A 171 25.12 26.04 7.59
N ALA A 172 24.64 25.66 6.41
CA ALA A 172 23.25 25.92 5.99
C ALA A 172 22.24 25.19 6.90
N PHE A 173 22.53 23.94 7.27
CA PHE A 173 21.71 23.16 8.20
C PHE A 173 21.66 23.82 9.58
N ILE A 174 22.80 24.19 10.16
CA ILE A 174 22.86 24.88 11.46
C ILE A 174 22.06 26.19 11.40
N LYS A 175 22.21 26.99 10.33
CA LYS A 175 21.46 28.25 10.17
C LYS A 175 19.94 28.02 10.07
N ARG A 176 19.50 27.01 9.32
CA ARG A 176 18.07 26.65 9.23
C ARG A 176 17.54 26.12 10.55
N ALA A 177 18.28 25.19 11.18
CA ALA A 177 17.92 24.62 12.46
C ALA A 177 17.79 25.71 13.54
N ALA A 178 18.78 26.61 13.64
CA ALA A 178 18.74 27.74 14.55
C ALA A 178 17.53 28.65 14.30
N LYS A 179 17.20 28.95 13.04
CA LYS A 179 16.02 29.76 12.71
C LYS A 179 14.71 29.07 13.10
N VAL A 180 14.61 27.75 12.91
CA VAL A 180 13.43 26.96 13.28
C VAL A 180 13.29 26.85 14.79
N THR A 181 14.39 26.59 15.52
CA THR A 181 14.37 26.54 16.98
C THR A 181 14.05 27.90 17.57
N GLU A 182 14.66 28.99 17.08
CA GLU A 182 14.34 30.37 17.47
C GLU A 182 12.86 30.70 17.23
N ALA A 183 12.32 30.38 16.05
CA ALA A 183 10.91 30.63 15.74
C ALA A 183 9.97 29.83 16.66
N THR A 184 10.32 28.58 16.97
CA THR A 184 9.52 27.71 17.85
C THR A 184 9.56 28.19 19.29
N ILE A 185 10.75 28.54 19.80
CA ILE A 185 10.93 29.10 21.15
C ILE A 185 10.20 30.43 21.27
N ASN A 186 10.36 31.35 20.32
CA ASN A 186 9.65 32.63 20.34
C ASN A 186 8.14 32.47 20.28
N LYS A 187 7.63 31.53 19.47
CA LYS A 187 6.19 31.24 19.39
C LYS A 187 5.67 30.67 20.72
N GLY A 188 6.40 29.70 21.29
CA GLY A 188 6.07 29.11 22.60
C GLY A 188 6.11 30.15 23.73
N LEU A 189 7.22 30.90 23.86
CA LEU A 189 7.32 31.97 24.87
C LEU A 189 6.23 33.02 24.71
N ARG A 190 5.88 33.43 23.49
CA ARG A 190 4.78 34.39 23.27
C ARG A 190 3.42 33.81 23.66
N SER A 191 3.13 32.54 23.39
CA SER A 191 1.88 31.92 23.81
C SER A 191 1.80 31.75 25.32
N GLU A 192 2.86 31.25 25.95
CA GLU A 192 2.96 31.09 27.40
C GLU A 192 2.85 32.44 28.11
N LEU A 193 3.53 33.48 27.61
CA LEU A 193 3.49 34.82 28.21
C LEU A 193 2.12 35.50 28.01
N LYS A 194 1.44 35.21 26.90
CA LYS A 194 0.05 35.66 26.68
C LYS A 194 -0.91 34.95 27.63
N GLN A 195 -0.78 33.63 27.77
CA GLN A 195 -1.59 32.85 28.69
C GLN A 195 -1.37 33.29 30.14
N LEU A 196 -0.11 33.43 30.57
CA LEU A 196 0.23 33.96 31.89
C LEU A 196 -0.37 35.36 32.13
N LYS A 197 -0.34 36.24 31.11
CA LYS A 197 -0.95 37.57 31.21
C LYS A 197 -2.48 37.50 31.36
N GLU A 198 -3.12 36.59 30.63
CA GLU A 198 -4.57 36.35 30.72
C GLU A 198 -4.94 35.76 32.09
N ASP A 199 -4.17 34.81 32.60
CA ASP A 199 -4.32 34.25 33.94
C ASP A 199 -4.14 35.32 35.03
N ILE A 200 -3.16 36.21 34.89
CA ILE A 200 -2.99 37.34 35.81
C ILE A 200 -4.17 38.33 35.72
N SER A 201 -4.69 38.61 34.52
CA SER A 201 -5.84 39.52 34.35
C SER A 201 -7.09 38.93 34.98
N THR A 202 -7.39 37.66 34.70
CA THR A 202 -8.55 36.96 35.26
C THR A 202 -8.43 36.83 36.78
N ALA A 203 -7.23 36.55 37.33
CA ALA A 203 -7.00 36.56 38.77
C ALA A 203 -7.25 37.95 39.38
N ARG A 204 -6.77 39.03 38.75
CA ARG A 204 -7.02 40.41 39.20
C ARG A 204 -8.49 40.80 39.11
N GLU A 205 -9.18 40.44 38.04
CA GLU A 205 -10.62 40.68 37.86
C GLU A 205 -11.44 39.92 38.90
N ASN A 206 -11.09 38.66 39.18
CA ASN A 206 -11.72 37.85 40.22
C ASN A 206 -11.47 38.44 41.62
N GLU A 207 -10.24 38.88 41.91
CA GLU A 207 -9.91 39.49 43.19
C GLU A 207 -10.57 40.87 43.35
N PHE A 208 -10.62 41.67 42.29
CA PHE A 208 -11.39 42.92 42.26
C PHE A 208 -12.88 42.66 42.47
N GLY A 209 -13.46 41.68 41.79
CA GLY A 209 -14.86 41.29 41.95
C GLY A 209 -15.16 40.79 43.37
N ARG A 210 -14.29 39.99 43.97
CA ARG A 210 -14.38 39.57 45.38
C ARG A 210 -14.31 40.76 46.32
N LYS A 211 -13.37 41.68 46.10
CA LYS A 211 -13.22 42.88 46.93
C LYS A 211 -14.44 43.79 46.80
N LEU A 212 -14.94 44.03 45.59
CA LEU A 212 -16.16 44.79 45.35
C LEU A 212 -17.36 44.14 46.03
N PHE A 213 -17.52 42.81 45.88
CA PHE A 213 -18.59 42.07 46.53
C PHE A 213 -18.49 42.11 48.05
N GLU A 214 -17.29 41.95 48.65
CA GLU A 214 -17.12 42.08 50.10
C GLU A 214 -17.40 43.51 50.56
N THR A 215 -16.91 44.54 49.86
CA THR A 215 -17.23 45.94 50.23
C THR A 215 -18.72 46.24 50.10
N PHE A 216 -19.37 45.77 49.02
CA PHE A 216 -20.81 45.93 48.83
C PHE A 216 -21.58 45.17 49.90
N ARG A 217 -21.16 43.95 50.24
CA ARG A 217 -21.75 43.14 51.31
C ARG A 217 -21.60 43.82 52.66
N THR A 218 -20.44 44.37 52.98
CA THR A 218 -20.21 45.09 54.24
C THR A 218 -21.04 46.35 54.34
N GLU A 219 -21.13 47.14 53.27
CA GLU A 219 -21.96 48.35 53.21
C GLU A 219 -23.46 48.03 53.22
N PHE A 220 -23.89 46.99 52.51
CA PHE A 220 -25.28 46.55 52.49
C PHE A 220 -25.71 46.00 53.85
N LEU A 221 -24.88 45.16 54.48
CA LEU A 221 -25.14 44.66 55.83
C LEU A 221 -25.12 45.79 56.86
N SER A 222 -24.18 46.74 56.78
CA SER A 222 -24.12 47.85 57.74
C SER A 222 -25.30 48.81 57.56
N SER A 223 -25.70 49.12 56.33
CA SER A 223 -26.79 50.05 56.01
C SER A 223 -28.16 49.44 56.31
N HIS A 224 -28.45 48.22 55.86
CA HIS A 224 -29.77 47.60 56.06
C HIS A 224 -30.01 47.10 57.50
N LEU A 225 -28.97 46.82 58.28
CA LEU A 225 -29.17 46.52 59.70
C LEU A 225 -29.70 47.76 60.46
N ASN A 226 -29.27 48.96 60.08
CA ASN A 226 -29.82 50.20 60.61
C ASN A 226 -31.24 50.49 60.08
N GLU A 227 -31.48 50.31 58.77
CA GLU A 227 -32.82 50.52 58.18
C GLU A 227 -33.87 49.58 58.78
N GLY A 228 -33.57 48.31 59.04
CA GLY A 228 -34.50 47.38 59.68
C GLY A 228 -34.98 47.85 61.07
N THR A 229 -34.09 48.47 61.84
CA THR A 229 -34.45 49.01 63.18
C THR A 229 -35.21 50.33 63.09
N GLU A 230 -34.86 51.21 62.15
CA GLU A 230 -35.55 52.47 61.89
C GLU A 230 -36.97 52.22 61.34
N VAL A 231 -37.12 51.32 60.38
CA VAL A 231 -38.42 50.90 59.83
C VAL A 231 -39.28 50.23 60.91
N ALA A 232 -38.70 49.39 61.78
CA ALA A 232 -39.41 48.81 62.92
C ALA A 232 -39.89 49.87 63.93
N LYS A 233 -39.11 50.94 64.16
CA LYS A 233 -39.51 52.06 65.02
C LYS A 233 -40.64 52.88 64.38
N VAL A 234 -40.50 53.24 63.11
CA VAL A 234 -41.51 54.01 62.36
C VAL A 234 -42.83 53.24 62.25
N THR A 235 -42.78 51.94 61.94
CA THR A 235 -43.99 51.09 61.90
C THR A 235 -44.67 50.99 63.27
N LYS A 236 -43.91 50.85 64.38
CA LYS A 236 -44.46 50.90 65.74
C LYS A 236 -45.08 52.27 66.06
N GLN A 237 -44.45 53.37 65.69
CA GLN A 237 -45.00 54.72 65.88
C GLN A 237 -46.27 54.93 65.06
N LEU A 238 -46.30 54.47 63.82
CA LEU A 238 -47.45 54.54 62.92
C LEU A 238 -48.61 53.68 63.43
N ALA A 239 -48.33 52.49 63.97
CA ALA A 239 -49.35 51.66 64.64
C ALA A 239 -49.92 52.36 65.88
N LYS A 240 -49.08 52.98 66.72
CA LYS A 240 -49.53 53.78 67.88
C LYS A 240 -50.39 54.98 67.44
N GLN A 241 -49.96 55.73 66.42
CA GLN A 241 -50.72 56.87 65.89
C GLN A 241 -52.05 56.45 65.26
N LYS A 242 -52.08 55.32 64.53
CA LYS A 242 -53.33 54.76 63.99
C LYS A 242 -54.32 54.42 65.10
N ALA A 243 -53.88 53.73 66.16
CA ALA A 243 -54.73 53.41 67.30
C ALA A 243 -55.25 54.68 68.01
N VAL A 244 -54.41 55.71 68.16
CA VAL A 244 -54.82 57.01 68.70
C VAL A 244 -55.85 57.67 67.78
N ASN A 245 -55.63 57.71 66.48
CA ASN A 245 -56.56 58.31 65.52
C ASN A 245 -57.91 57.58 65.46
N GLU A 246 -57.93 56.25 65.49
CA GLU A 246 -59.18 55.47 65.58
C GLU A 246 -59.94 55.80 66.88
N SER A 247 -59.23 55.90 68.01
CA SER A 247 -59.84 56.28 69.28
C SER A 247 -60.37 57.73 69.27
N LEU A 248 -59.67 58.65 68.62
CA LEU A 248 -60.08 60.04 68.47
C LEU A 248 -61.27 60.16 67.51
N GLN A 249 -61.27 59.46 66.38
CA GLN A 249 -62.41 59.41 65.45
C GLN A 249 -63.66 58.84 66.13
N ALA A 250 -63.51 57.78 66.94
CA ALA A 250 -64.62 57.25 67.73
C ALA A 250 -65.15 58.26 68.75
N LYS A 251 -64.28 59.06 69.39
CA LYS A 251 -64.68 60.15 70.30
C LYS A 251 -65.36 61.30 69.56
N VAL A 252 -64.83 61.72 68.41
CA VAL A 252 -65.40 62.79 67.56
C VAL A 252 -66.77 62.38 67.02
N SER A 253 -66.93 61.15 66.54
CA SER A 253 -68.22 60.60 66.10
C SER A 253 -69.26 60.63 67.22
N LYS A 254 -68.89 60.22 68.43
CA LYS A 254 -69.77 60.30 69.61
C LYS A 254 -70.12 61.76 69.96
N GLY A 255 -69.13 62.66 69.92
CA GLY A 255 -69.32 64.08 70.17
C GLY A 255 -70.25 64.76 69.15
N GLN A 256 -70.07 64.48 67.85
CA GLN A 256 -70.92 65.01 66.78
C GLN A 256 -72.38 64.57 66.92
N LYS A 257 -72.62 63.28 67.20
CA LYS A 257 -73.99 62.78 67.46
C LYS A 257 -74.65 63.49 68.65
N LEU A 258 -73.87 63.78 69.69
CA LEU A 258 -74.34 64.50 70.88
C LEU A 258 -74.70 65.96 70.55
N VAL A 259 -73.84 66.65 69.80
CA VAL A 259 -74.07 68.04 69.35
C VAL A 259 -75.29 68.13 68.43
N GLU A 260 -75.41 67.23 67.44
CA GLU A 260 -76.57 67.18 66.55
C GLU A 260 -77.88 66.99 67.33
N SER A 261 -77.89 66.05 68.30
CA SER A 261 -79.08 65.81 69.13
C SER A 261 -79.44 67.01 70.01
N SER A 262 -78.44 67.76 70.51
CA SER A 262 -78.64 68.97 71.29
C SER A 262 -79.17 70.12 70.41
N GLN A 263 -78.60 70.29 69.23
CA GLN A 263 -78.96 71.39 68.33
C GLN A 263 -80.36 71.22 67.72
N VAL A 264 -80.80 69.98 67.46
CA VAL A 264 -82.19 69.69 67.06
C VAL A 264 -83.17 70.10 68.17
N LYS A 265 -82.88 69.76 69.43
CA LYS A 265 -83.71 70.17 70.57
C LYS A 265 -83.76 71.68 70.74
N LEU A 266 -82.63 72.36 70.57
CA LEU A 266 -82.52 73.81 70.71
C LEU A 266 -83.28 74.54 69.61
N ARG A 267 -83.21 74.06 68.36
CA ARG A 267 -84.02 74.57 67.23
C ARG A 267 -85.52 74.37 67.47
N ALA A 268 -85.95 73.18 67.88
CA ALA A 268 -87.35 72.90 68.18
C ALA A 268 -87.89 73.79 69.31
N SER A 269 -87.09 74.04 70.35
CA SER A 269 -87.46 74.94 71.45
C SER A 269 -87.54 76.41 71.01
N ALA A 270 -86.60 76.88 70.19
CA ALA A 270 -86.61 78.25 69.67
C ALA A 270 -87.81 78.49 68.72
N ASP A 271 -88.13 77.52 67.86
CA ASP A 271 -89.29 77.58 66.97
C ASP A 271 -90.61 77.62 67.77
N LEU A 272 -90.72 76.85 68.86
CA LEU A 272 -91.89 76.90 69.74
C LEU A 272 -92.04 78.24 70.47
N ALA A 273 -90.93 78.84 70.92
CA ALA A 273 -90.94 80.15 71.57
C ALA A 273 -91.38 81.26 70.62
N THR A 274 -90.75 81.34 69.43
CA THR A 274 -91.11 82.32 68.39
C THR A 274 -92.55 82.16 67.91
N ARG A 275 -93.06 80.91 67.81
CA ARG A 275 -94.48 80.67 67.49
C ARG A 275 -95.41 81.28 68.51
N LYS A 276 -95.13 81.08 69.80
CA LYS A 276 -95.97 81.59 70.90
C LYS A 276 -95.98 83.11 70.92
N GLU A 277 -94.83 83.75 70.71
CA GLU A 277 -94.73 85.22 70.62
C GLU A 277 -95.55 85.77 69.45
N ILE A 278 -95.39 85.22 68.24
CA ILE A 278 -96.12 85.68 67.06
C ILE A 278 -97.63 85.40 67.20
N MET A 279 -98.03 84.28 67.79
CA MET A 279 -99.46 84.02 68.07
C MET A 279 -100.04 84.99 69.08
N ALA A 280 -99.30 85.33 70.14
CA ALA A 280 -99.76 86.31 71.13
C ALA A 280 -99.91 87.71 70.50
N GLU A 281 -98.92 88.14 69.70
CA GLU A 281 -98.95 89.43 68.99
C GLU A 281 -100.17 89.52 68.06
N LEU A 282 -100.42 88.51 67.22
CA LEU A 282 -101.49 88.53 66.23
C LEU A 282 -102.90 88.44 66.85
N LEU A 283 -103.06 87.75 67.99
CA LEU A 283 -104.37 87.47 68.58
C LEU A 283 -104.85 88.54 69.60
N THR A 284 -103.96 89.43 70.06
CA THR A 284 -104.29 90.47 71.07
C THR A 284 -105.37 91.47 70.66
N PRO A 285 -105.41 92.03 69.42
CA PRO A 285 -106.41 93.04 69.06
C PRO A 285 -107.82 92.48 68.74
N LEU A 286 -108.02 91.16 68.77
CA LEU A 286 -109.30 90.52 68.44
C LEU A 286 -110.18 90.27 69.67
N ALA A 287 -111.50 90.41 69.49
CA ALA A 287 -112.50 90.02 70.49
C ALA A 287 -112.47 88.50 70.75
N ARG A 288 -112.89 88.05 71.95
CA ARG A 288 -112.69 86.68 72.46
C ARG A 288 -113.14 85.57 71.49
N ASP A 289 -114.28 85.76 70.83
CA ASP A 289 -114.84 84.74 69.93
C ASP A 289 -114.11 84.72 68.57
N GLN A 290 -113.70 85.88 68.06
CA GLN A 290 -112.88 86.00 66.85
C GLN A 290 -111.46 85.44 67.06
N ARG A 291 -110.93 85.56 68.28
CA ARG A 291 -109.62 85.00 68.68
C ARG A 291 -109.59 83.47 68.64
N GLY A 292 -110.66 82.82 69.08
CA GLY A 292 -110.76 81.36 69.07
C GLY A 292 -110.77 80.80 67.64
N ILE A 293 -111.61 81.36 66.77
CA ILE A 293 -111.69 80.95 65.36
C ILE A 293 -110.35 81.17 64.64
N MET A 294 -109.71 82.32 64.88
CA MET A 294 -108.42 82.64 64.27
C MET A 294 -107.28 81.77 64.82
N SER A 295 -107.29 81.39 66.10
CA SER A 295 -106.29 80.49 66.70
C SER A 295 -106.33 79.10 66.08
N ASP A 296 -107.52 78.51 65.91
CA ASP A 296 -107.68 77.18 65.30
C ASP A 296 -107.21 77.17 63.84
N LEU A 297 -107.47 78.23 63.08
CA LEU A 297 -106.97 78.36 61.70
C LEU A 297 -105.44 78.49 61.62
N LEU A 298 -104.79 79.00 62.67
CA LEU A 298 -103.34 79.24 62.70
C LEU A 298 -102.53 78.14 63.37
N GLU A 299 -103.16 77.11 63.94
CA GLU A 299 -102.44 76.02 64.61
C GLU A 299 -101.61 75.15 63.63
N SER A 300 -102.06 74.99 62.39
CA SER A 300 -101.41 74.12 61.39
C SER A 300 -100.39 74.81 60.47
N THR A 301 -100.16 76.12 60.62
CA THR A 301 -99.31 76.89 59.71
C THR A 301 -97.87 76.98 60.21
N ASN A 302 -96.87 77.15 59.33
CA ASN A 302 -95.47 77.28 59.73
C ASN A 302 -95.22 78.64 60.43
N THR A 303 -94.33 78.70 61.45
CA THR A 303 -94.01 79.92 62.22
C THR A 303 -93.69 81.13 61.33
N LYS A 304 -92.96 80.92 60.24
CA LYS A 304 -92.62 81.96 59.26
C LYS A 304 -93.81 82.51 58.46
N LYS A 305 -94.91 81.73 58.37
CA LYS A 305 -96.10 82.07 57.57
C LYS A 305 -97.30 82.47 58.44
N LEU A 306 -97.11 82.58 59.76
CA LEU A 306 -98.17 82.93 60.71
C LEU A 306 -98.79 84.31 60.41
N LYS A 307 -97.97 85.35 60.20
CA LYS A 307 -98.46 86.72 59.92
C LYS A 307 -99.27 86.77 58.61
N MET A 308 -98.74 86.20 57.53
CA MET A 308 -99.43 86.13 56.23
C MET A 308 -100.76 85.38 56.28
N THR A 309 -100.84 84.31 57.06
CA THR A 309 -102.07 83.52 57.18
C THR A 309 -103.11 84.24 58.03
N PHE A 310 -102.69 84.96 59.07
CA PHE A 310 -103.57 85.82 59.86
C PHE A 310 -104.22 86.92 59.00
N ASP A 311 -103.43 87.67 58.23
CA ASP A 311 -103.93 88.74 57.36
C ASP A 311 -104.91 88.20 56.30
N LYS A 312 -104.67 87.00 55.78
CA LYS A 312 -105.54 86.36 54.79
C LYS A 312 -106.94 86.04 55.35
N TYR A 313 -107.04 85.62 56.60
CA TYR A 313 -108.31 85.22 57.21
C TYR A 313 -109.01 86.36 57.96
N LEU A 314 -108.33 87.48 58.21
CA LEU A 314 -108.87 88.62 58.94
C LEU A 314 -110.14 89.25 58.31
N PRO A 315 -110.23 89.44 56.97
CA PRO A 315 -111.45 89.96 56.35
C PRO A 315 -112.63 88.98 56.49
N THR A 316 -112.36 87.69 56.39
CA THR A 316 -113.36 86.61 56.47
C THR A 316 -113.91 86.44 57.89
N VAL A 317 -113.12 86.79 58.92
CA VAL A 317 -113.56 86.74 60.32
C VAL A 317 -114.30 88.02 60.76
N LEU A 318 -114.07 89.16 60.08
CA LEU A 318 -114.70 90.45 60.41
C LEU A 318 -116.02 90.72 59.67
N ASN A 319 -116.18 90.24 58.43
CA ASN A 319 -117.36 90.48 57.60
C ASN A 319 -117.94 89.16 57.10
N GLU A 320 -118.77 88.51 57.91
CA GLU A 320 -120.05 87.92 57.49
C GLU A 320 -120.71 87.16 58.65
N THR A 321 -122.02 87.37 58.71
CA THR A 321 -122.99 86.56 59.45
C THR A 321 -123.24 85.26 58.69
N VAL A 322 -123.68 84.22 59.42
CA VAL A 322 -124.34 82.98 58.95
C VAL A 322 -123.49 81.69 58.83
N THR A 323 -123.59 80.91 59.93
CA THR A 323 -123.80 79.44 60.05
C THR A 323 -122.77 78.40 59.58
N THR A 324 -122.17 77.77 60.59
CA THR A 324 -122.07 76.30 60.84
C THR A 324 -121.89 75.31 59.68
N LYS A 325 -120.83 74.49 59.75
CA LYS A 325 -120.89 73.08 60.18
C LYS A 325 -119.52 72.40 60.17
N ARG A 326 -119.47 71.32 60.96
CA ARG A 326 -118.35 70.60 61.56
C ARG A 326 -118.20 69.23 60.87
N ALA A 327 -116.98 68.76 60.62
CA ALA A 327 -116.60 67.33 60.51
C ALA A 327 -115.09 67.21 60.15
N THR A 328 -114.17 66.77 61.02
CA THR A 328 -113.79 65.36 61.35
C THR A 328 -113.33 64.56 60.12
N GLN A 329 -112.25 63.78 60.06
CA GLN A 329 -111.22 63.25 60.98
C GLN A 329 -110.30 62.33 60.13
N LYS A 330 -109.03 62.12 60.57
CA LYS A 330 -108.18 60.89 60.42
C LYS A 330 -107.60 60.58 59.01
N ALA A 331 -106.40 60.01 58.82
CA ALA A 331 -105.39 59.31 59.64
C ALA A 331 -103.99 59.33 58.94
N PRO A 332 -102.87 59.01 59.63
CA PRO A 332 -101.50 59.12 59.10
C PRO A 332 -100.88 57.80 58.58
N LEU A 333 -99.78 57.95 57.83
CA LEU A 333 -98.98 56.94 57.12
C LEU A 333 -98.01 56.13 58.00
N VAL A 334 -97.56 54.98 57.49
CA VAL A 334 -96.37 54.24 57.97
C VAL A 334 -95.43 53.90 56.80
N GLU A 335 -94.14 53.98 57.14
CA GLU A 335 -92.89 54.02 56.39
C GLU A 335 -92.36 52.71 55.76
N SER A 336 -91.60 52.90 54.67
CA SER A 336 -90.20 52.51 54.43
C SER A 336 -89.68 51.12 54.82
N ARG A 337 -89.08 50.40 53.84
CA ARG A 337 -87.70 49.87 53.99
C ARG A 337 -87.03 49.48 52.66
N ARG A 338 -85.95 50.19 52.33
CA ARG A 338 -84.85 49.81 51.40
C ARG A 338 -83.96 48.75 52.03
N VAL A 339 -83.05 48.17 51.21
CA VAL A 339 -81.62 47.78 51.47
C VAL A 339 -81.32 46.51 50.66
N GLU A 340 -80.20 46.27 49.97
CA GLU A 340 -78.95 46.97 49.66
C GLU A 340 -78.23 46.20 48.54
N LYS A 341 -77.28 46.87 47.86
CA LYS A 341 -76.24 46.30 47.01
C LYS A 341 -75.02 45.93 47.85
N THR A 342 -74.26 44.92 47.41
CA THR A 342 -72.82 44.71 47.64
C THR A 342 -72.30 43.84 46.47
N GLY A 343 -71.09 43.91 45.92
CA GLY A 343 -69.84 44.62 46.21
C GLY A 343 -68.65 43.83 45.60
N ASN A 344 -67.75 44.52 44.90
CA ASN A 344 -66.32 44.24 44.58
C ASN A 344 -65.66 42.85 44.79
N LYS A 345 -64.79 42.45 43.84
CA LYS A 345 -63.31 42.37 44.03
C LYS A 345 -62.52 41.96 42.78
N VAL A 346 -61.33 42.55 42.65
CA VAL A 346 -60.22 42.19 41.73
C VAL A 346 -59.18 41.40 42.54
N ASN A 347 -58.46 40.45 41.93
CA ASN A 347 -57.24 39.86 42.49
C ASN A 347 -56.20 39.50 41.40
N THR A 348 -54.95 39.73 41.79
CA THR A 348 -53.64 39.52 41.13
C THR A 348 -53.14 38.07 41.13
N GLY A 349 -52.21 37.72 40.23
CA GLY A 349 -51.30 36.59 40.42
C GLY A 349 -50.36 36.28 39.24
N VAL A 350 -49.10 36.73 39.31
CA VAL A 350 -47.97 36.19 38.53
C VAL A 350 -47.05 35.48 39.54
N ALA A 351 -46.83 34.19 39.33
CA ALA A 351 -45.94 33.35 40.14
C ALA A 351 -44.99 32.55 39.23
N GLN A 352 -43.69 32.71 39.53
CA GLN A 352 -42.62 31.70 39.61
C GLN A 352 -42.42 30.61 38.54
N GLN A 353 -41.24 30.71 37.90
CA GLN A 353 -40.17 29.70 37.76
C GLN A 353 -40.52 28.21 38.01
N SER A 354 -40.16 27.37 37.05
CA SER A 354 -39.86 25.95 37.27
C SER A 354 -38.56 25.54 36.58
N GLU A 355 -37.60 25.14 37.40
CA GLU A 355 -36.30 24.53 37.12
C GLU A 355 -36.44 23.23 36.32
N VAL A 356 -36.03 23.19 35.04
CA VAL A 356 -35.82 21.91 34.32
C VAL A 356 -34.59 21.94 33.38
N VAL A 357 -33.95 23.09 33.16
CA VAL A 357 -32.94 23.24 32.08
C VAL A 357 -31.49 22.92 32.50
N GLU A 358 -31.20 22.80 33.80
CA GLU A 358 -29.80 22.66 34.26
C GLU A 358 -29.29 21.21 34.40
N LEU A 359 -30.17 20.22 34.57
CA LEU A 359 -29.76 18.82 34.65
C LEU A 359 -29.26 18.26 33.30
N ALA A 360 -29.75 18.80 32.18
CA ALA A 360 -29.31 18.41 30.84
C ALA A 360 -27.92 18.96 30.47
N LYS A 361 -27.52 20.11 31.06
CA LYS A 361 -26.18 20.70 30.83
C LYS A 361 -25.11 20.07 31.72
N MET A 362 -25.46 19.63 32.92
CA MET A 362 -24.53 18.96 33.84
C MET A 362 -24.16 17.54 33.38
N LYS A 363 -25.08 16.81 32.71
CA LYS A 363 -24.75 15.51 32.10
C LYS A 363 -23.79 15.62 30.91
N LYS A 364 -23.82 16.74 30.18
CA LYS A 364 -22.92 16.99 29.04
C LYS A 364 -21.51 17.42 29.45
N LEU A 365 -21.32 17.84 30.70
CA LEU A 365 -20.04 18.27 31.27
C LEU A 365 -19.32 17.17 32.07
N ALA A 366 -20.03 16.11 32.47
CA ALA A 366 -19.51 15.00 33.28
C ALA A 366 -19.02 13.78 32.47
N GLY A 367 -19.00 13.84 31.14
CA GLY A 367 -18.31 12.84 30.31
C GLY A 367 -18.93 11.44 30.28
N LEU A 368 -20.25 11.34 30.09
CA LEU A 368 -20.88 10.21 29.37
C LEU A 368 -21.13 10.63 27.93
#